data_AF-A0A9F7QZZ6-F1
#
_entry.id   AF-A0A9F7QZZ6-F1
#
_cell.length_a   1.000
_cell.length_b   1.000
_cell.length_c   1.000
_cell.angle_alpha   90.00
_cell.angle_beta   90.00
_cell.angle_gamma   90.00
#
_symmetry.space_group_name_H-M   'P 1'
#
loop_
_entity.id
_entity.type
_entity.pdbx_description
1 polymer ?
#
loop_
_entity_poly.entity_id
_entity_poly.type
_entity_poly.pdbx_seq_one_letter_code
_entity_poly.pdbx_strand_id
1 'polypeptide(L)'
;MTWLGAQEYCRRYHTDLASALNSTDSNYLWNLRDIQGDSWIGLYRDTWKWSDGTSASNLQWASGQPDNYFGNENCAVVYDGLFSDESCTKLFYFFCQTNQAETGGKGHVGEHYRQVEGAKRQKGLSQEKEG
;
A
#
# COMPACT_ATOMS: atom_id res chain seq x y z
N MET A 1 10.16 4.42 0.16
CA MET A 1 9.60 5.78 -0.08
C MET A 1 8.66 6.11 1.06
N THR A 2 8.53 7.38 1.47
CA THR A 2 7.42 7.79 2.38
C THR A 2 6.09 7.63 1.67
N TRP A 3 4.98 7.58 2.40
CA TRP A 3 3.67 7.41 1.77
C TRP A 3 3.36 8.57 0.80
N LEU A 4 3.60 9.81 1.23
CA LEU A 4 3.40 10.99 0.39
C LEU A 4 4.29 10.96 -0.85
N GLY A 5 5.58 10.61 -0.70
CA GLY A 5 6.49 10.52 -1.83
C GLY A 5 6.09 9.42 -2.83
N ALA A 6 5.51 8.32 -2.34
CA ALA A 6 4.99 7.25 -3.18
C ALA A 6 3.74 7.69 -3.95
N GLN A 7 2.82 8.41 -3.27
CA GLN A 7 1.64 8.99 -3.90
C GLN A 7 2.00 10.00 -5.00
N GLU A 8 2.91 10.93 -4.70
CA GLU A 8 3.39 11.91 -5.69
C GLU A 8 4.03 11.24 -6.90
N TYR A 9 4.81 10.16 -6.68
CA TYR A 9 5.36 9.37 -7.76
C TYR A 9 4.25 8.76 -8.62
N CYS A 10 3.29 8.06 -8.00
CA CYS A 10 2.22 7.40 -8.73
C CYS A 10 1.37 8.41 -9.51
N ARG A 11 1.03 9.57 -8.95
CA ARG A 11 0.28 10.61 -9.67
C ARG A 11 1.07 11.28 -10.79
N ARG A 12 2.39 11.27 -10.71
CA ARG A 12 3.26 11.82 -11.77
C ARG A 12 3.37 10.90 -12.97
N TYR A 13 3.40 9.59 -12.75
CA TYR A 13 3.73 8.61 -13.80
C TYR A 13 2.60 7.61 -14.12
N HIS A 14 1.55 7.58 -13.29
CA HIS A 14 0.42 6.64 -13.31
C HIS A 14 -0.87 7.35 -12.86
N THR A 15 -1.84 6.62 -12.30
CA THR A 15 -3.09 7.18 -11.79
C THR A 15 -2.94 7.66 -10.33
N ASP A 16 -2.73 6.73 -9.40
CA ASP A 16 -2.51 7.01 -7.97
C ASP A 16 -1.87 5.77 -7.31
N LEU A 17 -1.67 5.76 -5.98
CA LEU A 17 -1.38 4.54 -5.24
C LEU A 17 -2.52 3.51 -5.38
N ALA A 18 -2.17 2.23 -5.30
CA ALA A 18 -3.12 1.14 -5.46
C ALA A 18 -4.26 1.16 -4.43
N SER A 19 -5.49 0.93 -4.87
CA SER A 19 -6.70 0.81 -4.04
C SER A 19 -7.31 -0.58 -4.18
N ALA A 20 -7.71 -1.22 -3.08
CA ALA A 20 -8.53 -2.44 -3.13
C ALA A 20 -10.02 -2.08 -2.98
N LEU A 21 -10.83 -2.41 -3.99
CA LEU A 21 -12.27 -2.14 -3.98
C LEU A 21 -13.09 -3.36 -3.53
N ASN A 22 -12.49 -4.54 -3.56
CA ASN A 22 -13.09 -5.80 -3.16
C ASN A 22 -12.00 -6.80 -2.69
N SER A 23 -12.43 -7.97 -2.20
CA SER A 23 -11.51 -9.00 -1.70
C SER A 23 -10.60 -9.59 -2.78
N THR A 24 -11.00 -9.58 -4.06
CA THR A 24 -10.13 -10.01 -5.16
C THR A 24 -8.98 -9.03 -5.34
N ASP A 25 -9.23 -7.72 -5.26
CA ASP A 25 -8.17 -6.71 -5.28
C ASP A 25 -7.25 -6.85 -4.07
N SER A 26 -7.80 -7.07 -2.87
CA SER A 26 -7.02 -7.29 -1.65
C SER A 26 -6.08 -8.49 -1.82
N ASN A 27 -6.60 -9.65 -2.25
CA ASN A 27 -5.81 -10.84 -2.50
C ASN A 27 -4.69 -10.59 -3.53
N TYR A 28 -4.98 -9.80 -4.57
CA TYR A 28 -3.99 -9.49 -5.58
C TYR A 28 -2.84 -8.63 -5.01
N LEU A 29 -3.16 -7.59 -4.24
CA LEU A 29 -2.16 -6.75 -3.57
C LEU A 29 -1.31 -7.53 -2.56
N TRP A 30 -1.90 -8.53 -1.88
CA TRP A 30 -1.19 -9.44 -1.01
C TRP A 30 -0.18 -10.30 -1.77
N ASN A 31 -0.58 -10.90 -2.89
CA ASN A 31 0.32 -11.70 -3.72
C ASN A 31 1.47 -10.86 -4.29
N LEU A 32 1.21 -9.61 -4.68
CA LEU A 32 2.25 -8.72 -5.18
C LEU A 32 3.29 -8.37 -4.10
N ARG A 33 2.88 -8.31 -2.83
CA ARG A 33 3.80 -8.09 -1.71
C ARG A 33 4.88 -9.16 -1.64
N ASP A 34 4.58 -10.42 -1.97
CA ASP A 34 5.58 -11.50 -1.96
C ASP A 34 6.68 -11.31 -3.01
N ILE A 35 6.45 -10.47 -4.02
CA ILE A 35 7.41 -10.16 -5.07
C ILE A 35 8.40 -9.07 -4.61
N GLN A 36 7.94 -8.07 -3.86
CA GLN A 36 8.74 -6.86 -3.57
C GLN A 36 8.94 -6.54 -2.09
N GLY A 37 8.12 -7.09 -1.20
CA GLY A 37 8.09 -6.77 0.22
C GLY A 37 6.97 -5.79 0.59
N ASP A 38 6.91 -5.45 1.88
CA ASP A 38 5.83 -4.63 2.45
C ASP A 38 5.72 -3.29 1.72
N SER A 39 4.49 -2.92 1.37
CA SER A 39 4.24 -1.90 0.34
C SER A 39 3.09 -0.97 0.71
N TRP A 40 3.28 0.33 0.48
CA TRP A 40 2.22 1.32 0.61
C TRP A 40 1.10 1.09 -0.39
N ILE A 41 -0.14 1.33 0.08
CA ILE A 41 -1.35 1.41 -0.72
C ILE A 41 -2.00 2.79 -0.53
N GLY A 42 -2.96 3.13 -1.38
CA GLY A 42 -3.61 4.45 -1.40
C GLY A 42 -4.56 4.71 -0.24
N LEU A 43 -4.71 3.74 0.68
CA LEU A 43 -5.48 3.89 1.89
C LEU A 43 -4.66 4.68 2.93
N TYR A 44 -5.22 5.80 3.36
CA TYR A 44 -4.69 6.63 4.44
C TYR A 44 -5.83 7.02 5.38
N ARG A 45 -5.53 7.63 6.53
CA ARG A 45 -6.49 8.11 7.52
C ARG A 45 -6.46 9.64 7.57
N ASP A 46 -7.60 10.24 7.27
CA ASP A 46 -8.08 11.52 7.79
C ASP A 46 -9.57 11.28 8.06
N THR A 47 -9.88 10.62 9.19
CA THR A 47 -11.25 10.23 9.64
C THR A 47 -12.29 10.06 8.52
N TRP A 48 -12.42 8.87 7.94
CA TRP A 48 -13.14 8.73 6.67
C TRP A 48 -14.63 8.40 6.77
N LYS A 49 -15.41 9.17 6.02
CA LYS A 49 -16.75 8.87 5.50
C LYS A 49 -16.72 9.22 4.00
N TRP A 50 -17.48 8.51 3.18
CA TRP A 50 -17.65 8.92 1.79
C TRP A 50 -18.52 10.18 1.72
N SER A 51 -18.27 11.08 0.77
CA SER A 51 -19.02 12.35 0.60
C SER A 51 -20.49 12.15 0.21
N ASP A 52 -20.86 10.93 -0.16
CA ASP A 52 -22.23 10.46 -0.43
C ASP A 52 -22.90 9.79 0.79
N GLY A 53 -22.18 9.67 1.92
CA GLY A 53 -22.63 9.05 3.16
C GLY A 53 -22.35 7.55 3.29
N THR A 54 -21.70 6.91 2.31
CA THR A 54 -21.36 5.48 2.42
C THR A 54 -20.19 5.25 3.39
N SER A 55 -19.97 3.99 3.78
CA SER A 55 -18.86 3.56 4.66
C SER A 55 -17.71 2.95 3.86
N ALA A 56 -16.46 3.24 4.22
CA ALA A 56 -15.30 2.47 3.78
C ALA A 56 -15.32 1.10 4.48
N SER A 57 -15.97 0.11 3.87
CA SER A 57 -16.09 -1.26 4.39
C SER A 57 -15.32 -2.26 3.51
N ASN A 58 -15.11 -3.48 4.03
CA ASN A 58 -14.41 -4.61 3.38
C ASN A 58 -12.87 -4.53 3.31
N LEU A 59 -12.26 -3.74 4.18
CA LEU A 59 -10.80 -3.75 4.36
C LEU A 59 -10.40 -4.96 5.23
N GLN A 60 -9.51 -5.78 4.70
CA GLN A 60 -9.02 -6.99 5.38
C GLN A 60 -7.76 -6.65 6.21
N TRP A 61 -8.01 -6.06 7.37
CA TRP A 61 -6.97 -5.72 8.35
C TRP A 61 -6.35 -6.96 8.98
N ALA A 62 -5.08 -6.84 9.36
CA ALA A 62 -4.42 -7.81 10.22
C ALA A 62 -5.09 -7.86 11.59
N SER A 63 -4.88 -8.96 12.32
CA SER A 63 -5.39 -9.08 13.68
C SER A 63 -4.81 -7.96 14.55
N GLY A 64 -5.70 -7.19 15.21
CA GLY A 64 -5.31 -6.05 16.04
C GLY A 64 -5.18 -4.72 15.30
N GLN A 65 -5.39 -4.67 13.98
CA GLN A 65 -5.26 -3.47 13.16
C GLN A 65 -6.62 -2.92 12.70
N PRO A 66 -6.73 -1.62 12.38
CA PRO A 66 -5.71 -0.60 12.64
C PRO A 66 -5.64 -0.26 14.14
N ASP A 67 -4.43 -0.16 14.71
CA ASP A 67 -4.24 0.15 16.14
C ASP A 67 -3.85 1.61 16.39
N ASN A 68 -3.48 2.34 15.34
CA ASN A 68 -3.07 3.74 15.42
C ASN A 68 -2.03 3.96 16.52
N TYR A 69 -0.98 3.15 16.52
CA TYR A 69 0.05 3.15 17.55
C TYR A 69 0.65 4.55 17.71
N PHE A 70 0.83 5.00 18.96
CA PHE A 70 1.22 6.38 19.32
C PHE A 70 0.36 7.52 18.73
N GLY A 71 -0.78 7.23 18.12
CA GLY A 71 -1.65 8.24 17.53
C GLY A 71 -1.16 8.80 16.19
N ASN A 72 -0.18 8.18 15.53
CA ASN A 72 0.47 8.73 14.33
C ASN A 72 0.51 7.79 13.11
N GLU A 73 -0.21 6.67 13.16
CA GLU A 73 -0.27 5.71 12.05
C GLU A 73 -1.47 6.03 11.16
N ASN A 74 -1.22 6.86 10.15
CA ASN A 74 -2.27 7.40 9.30
C ASN A 74 -2.18 6.89 7.85
N CYS A 75 -1.31 5.91 7.56
CA CYS A 75 -1.12 5.40 6.21
C CYS A 75 -1.13 3.88 6.23
N ALA A 76 -1.84 3.24 5.29
CA ALA A 76 -1.94 1.79 5.26
C ALA A 76 -0.88 1.15 4.38
N VAL A 77 -0.34 0.04 4.88
CA VAL A 77 0.62 -0.82 4.22
C VAL A 77 0.03 -2.22 4.06
N VAL A 78 0.43 -2.93 3.00
CA VAL A 78 0.31 -4.40 2.96
C VAL A 78 1.50 -4.98 3.70
N TYR A 79 1.26 -5.47 4.92
CA TYR A 79 2.24 -6.07 5.80
C TYR A 79 1.89 -7.53 6.04
N ASP A 80 2.82 -8.43 5.74
CA ASP A 80 2.63 -9.89 5.88
C ASP A 80 1.32 -10.41 5.23
N GLY A 81 0.96 -9.83 4.07
CA GLY A 81 -0.23 -10.22 3.32
C GLY A 81 -1.57 -9.74 3.92
N LEU A 82 -1.56 -8.78 4.84
CA LEU A 82 -2.76 -8.16 5.40
C LEU A 82 -2.59 -6.64 5.47
N PHE A 83 -3.67 -5.89 5.66
CA PHE A 83 -3.57 -4.44 5.85
C PHE A 83 -3.18 -4.10 7.28
N SER A 84 -2.27 -3.13 7.43
CA SER A 84 -1.83 -2.56 8.71
C SER A 84 -1.76 -1.05 8.56
N ASP A 85 -2.14 -0.28 9.59
CA ASP A 85 -1.82 1.15 9.60
C ASP A 85 -0.40 1.37 10.11
N GLU A 86 0.24 2.38 9.56
CA GLU A 86 1.64 2.68 9.81
C GLU A 86 1.91 4.18 9.74
N SER A 87 3.01 4.59 10.37
CA SER A 87 3.47 5.97 10.30
C SER A 87 3.84 6.32 8.86
N CYS A 88 3.17 7.32 8.29
CA CYS A 88 3.35 7.76 6.90
C CYS A 88 4.79 8.15 6.53
N THR A 89 5.65 8.39 7.52
CA THR A 89 7.07 8.74 7.34
C THR A 89 7.98 7.51 7.21
N LYS A 90 7.50 6.30 7.50
CA LYS A 90 8.25 5.06 7.26
C LYS A 90 8.51 4.86 5.77
N LEU A 91 9.57 4.10 5.48
CA LEU A 91 10.00 3.82 4.11
C LEU A 91 9.58 2.41 3.70
N PHE A 92 8.67 2.32 2.74
CA PHE A 92 8.23 1.06 2.14
C PHE A 92 8.34 1.09 0.61
N TYR A 93 8.16 -0.08 0.00
CA TYR A 93 7.84 -0.18 -1.42
C TYR A 93 6.42 0.36 -1.66
N PHE A 94 5.95 0.37 -2.90
CA PHE A 94 4.60 0.86 -3.21
C PHE A 94 4.09 0.29 -4.52
N PHE A 95 2.76 0.29 -4.67
CA PHE A 95 2.08 -0.09 -5.89
C PHE A 95 1.33 1.11 -6.45
N CYS A 96 1.46 1.36 -7.75
CA CYS A 96 0.65 2.36 -8.43
C CYS A 96 -0.51 1.69 -9.16
N GLN A 97 -1.69 2.30 -9.09
CA GLN A 97 -2.80 2.03 -9.98
C GLN A 97 -2.54 2.66 -11.34
N THR A 98 -2.86 1.94 -12.41
CA THR A 98 -2.80 2.39 -13.79
C THR A 98 -4.17 2.23 -14.45
N ASN A 99 -4.54 3.16 -15.34
CA ASN A 99 -5.79 3.04 -16.09
C ASN A 99 -5.74 1.87 -17.10
N GLN A 100 -6.85 1.15 -17.23
CA GLN A 100 -7.09 0.06 -18.19
C GLN A 100 -6.80 0.41 -19.67
N ALA A 101 -6.69 1.71 -20.02
CA ALA A 101 -6.57 2.15 -21.42
C ALA A 101 -5.19 1.90 -22.05
N GLU A 102 -4.18 1.52 -21.28
CA GLU A 102 -2.79 1.34 -21.76
C GLU A 102 -2.48 -0.09 -22.23
N THR A 103 -3.38 -1.06 -22.03
CA THR A 103 -3.17 -2.46 -22.45
C THR A 103 -4.31 -2.93 -23.34
N GLY A 104 -4.10 -2.92 -24.67
CA GLY A 104 -5.00 -3.49 -25.66
C GLY A 104 -5.10 -5.03 -25.62
N GLY A 105 -5.27 -5.62 -24.44
CA GLY A 105 -5.40 -7.05 -24.18
C GLY A 105 -6.54 -7.31 -23.21
N LYS A 106 -7.24 -8.43 -23.40
CA LYS A 106 -8.43 -8.86 -22.64
C LYS A 106 -8.16 -8.86 -21.12
N GLY A 107 -8.77 -7.91 -20.42
CA GLY A 107 -8.59 -7.69 -18.99
C GLY A 107 -8.86 -8.93 -18.14
N HIS A 108 -7.80 -9.44 -17.53
CA HIS A 108 -7.90 -10.27 -16.33
C HIS A 108 -7.94 -9.36 -15.10
N VAL A 109 -8.76 -9.72 -14.10
CA VAL A 109 -8.82 -9.03 -12.81
C VAL A 109 -7.42 -9.09 -12.16
N GLY A 110 -6.65 -8.00 -12.28
CA GLY A 110 -5.25 -7.93 -11.85
C GLY A 110 -4.33 -7.05 -12.70
N GLU A 111 -4.68 -6.72 -13.94
CA GLU A 111 -3.79 -6.01 -14.89
C GLU A 111 -3.72 -4.47 -14.70
N HIS A 112 -4.14 -3.92 -13.56
CA HIS A 112 -4.23 -2.46 -13.34
C HIS A 112 -3.25 -1.92 -12.29
N TYR A 113 -2.32 -2.75 -11.85
CA TYR A 113 -1.29 -2.34 -10.91
C TYR A 113 0.06 -2.43 -11.60
N ARG A 114 0.83 -1.32 -11.58
CA ARG A 114 2.22 -1.34 -12.02
C ARG A 114 3.13 -1.31 -10.80
N GLN A 115 4.00 -2.30 -10.75
CA GLN A 115 5.11 -2.36 -9.81
C GLN A 115 6.09 -1.20 -10.10
N VAL A 116 6.49 -0.49 -9.05
CA VAL A 116 7.55 0.50 -9.12
C VAL A 116 8.63 0.08 -8.13
N GLU A 117 9.84 -0.16 -8.63
CA GLU A 117 10.99 -0.45 -7.77
C GLU A 117 11.32 0.79 -6.92
N GLY A 118 10.93 0.77 -5.65
CA GLY A 118 11.15 1.87 -4.70
C GLY A 118 12.07 1.48 -3.55
N ALA A 119 13.25 2.11 -3.48
CA ALA A 119 14.22 2.14 -2.38
C ALA A 119 14.50 0.79 -1.65
N LYS A 120 15.62 0.15 -2.02
CA LYS A 120 16.21 -0.98 -1.30
C LYS A 120 16.25 -0.70 0.21
N ARG A 121 15.75 -1.64 1.00
CA ARG A 121 15.89 -1.72 2.46
C ARG A 121 17.33 -1.34 2.84
N GLN A 122 17.53 -0.32 3.68
CA GLN A 122 18.77 -0.23 4.46
C GLN A 122 18.78 -1.49 5.32
N LYS A 123 19.64 -2.45 4.97
CA LYS A 123 19.97 -3.55 5.87
C LYS A 123 20.37 -2.90 7.19
N GLY A 124 19.66 -3.26 8.25
CA GLY A 124 19.96 -2.77 9.59
C GLY A 124 21.44 -2.97 9.88
N LEU A 125 22.07 -1.94 10.46
CA LEU A 125 23.29 -2.13 11.22
C LEU A 125 22.97 -3.15 12.32
N SER A 126 23.31 -4.41 12.09
CA SER A 126 23.67 -5.31 13.16
C SER A 126 24.88 -4.68 13.85
N GLN A 127 24.69 -4.14 15.05
CA GLN A 127 25.80 -3.88 15.94
C GLN A 127 26.44 -5.23 16.25
N GLU A 128 27.61 -5.50 15.66
CA GLU A 128 28.61 -6.32 16.31
C GLU A 128 28.92 -5.64 17.66
N LYS A 129 28.56 -6.31 18.75
CA LYS A 129 29.33 -6.16 19.98
C LYS A 129 30.09 -7.45 20.18
N GLU A 130 31.39 -7.35 19.93
CA GLU A 130 32.39 -8.17 20.59
C GLU A 130 32.18 -8.11 22.10
N GLY A 131 32.34 -9.27 22.73
CA GLY A 131 32.20 -9.53 24.16
C GLY A 131 32.29 -11.02 24.41
#